data_AF-A0A2S2P7H7-F1
#
_entry.id   AF-A0A2S2P7H7-F1
#
_cell.length_a   1.000
_cell.length_b   1.000
_cell.length_c   1.000
_cell.angle_alpha   90.00
_cell.angle_beta   90.00
_cell.angle_gamma   90.00
#
_symmetry.space_group_name_H-M   'P 1'
#
loop_
_entity.id
_entity.type
_entity.pdbx_description
1 polymer ?
#
loop_
_entity_poly.entity_id
_entity_poly.type
_entity_poly.pdbx_seq_one_letter_code
_entity_poly.pdbx_strand_id
1 'polypeptide(L)'
;IPHDFGIKTPQLIDSKEILNAKLEMIGSLMEIQIAYSMMDNKTSEECGLHPLDTHYFKLNCAIDVLESDMNEFNIIQQYIINTHAETHSSYSLSIKDVFKVVRSGEEKRFKPFKKLHNRKLLWHGSRITNFAAILSQGLRIAPKEAPVTGYMFGKGIYFADMVSKSANYCMASHGNNTGLLLLCEVALGNMVEYKASEYIEKLPPGKHSCMGIGRTKPDPAQSLFIEDKIEVPLGIPISSNINDTSLLYNEFIVYDISQVKLRYLVKVDFNFNY
;
A
#
# COMPACT_ATOMS: atom_id res chain seq x y z
N ILE A 1 2.85 -25.00 9.29
CA ILE A 1 2.79 -23.79 10.15
C ILE A 1 2.01 -24.15 11.40
N PRO A 2 2.66 -24.36 12.55
CA PRO A 2 1.99 -24.67 13.81
C PRO A 2 0.99 -23.57 14.18
N HIS A 3 -0.19 -23.96 14.63
CA HIS A 3 -1.25 -23.07 15.13
C HIS A 3 -1.64 -23.50 16.53
N ASP A 4 -2.01 -22.54 17.38
CA ASP A 4 -2.59 -22.83 18.68
C ASP A 4 -4.12 -22.85 18.58
N PHE A 5 -4.71 -24.05 18.68
CA PHE A 5 -6.16 -24.26 18.74
C PHE A 5 -6.62 -24.60 20.17
N GLY A 6 -5.72 -24.58 21.16
CA GLY A 6 -5.95 -25.15 22.48
C GLY A 6 -6.35 -26.62 22.39
N ILE A 7 -7.53 -26.95 22.93
CA ILE A 7 -8.10 -28.30 22.88
C ILE A 7 -9.05 -28.55 21.70
N LYS A 8 -9.31 -27.53 20.87
CA LYS A 8 -10.23 -27.64 19.73
C LYS A 8 -9.53 -28.31 18.55
N THR A 9 -10.32 -29.02 17.74
CA THR A 9 -9.82 -29.55 16.48
C THR A 9 -9.46 -28.41 15.52
N PRO A 10 -8.36 -28.52 14.76
CA PRO A 10 -8.01 -27.55 13.72
C PRO A 10 -9.18 -27.34 12.75
N GLN A 11 -9.47 -26.08 12.45
CA GLN A 11 -10.48 -25.73 11.45
C GLN A 11 -10.04 -26.19 10.06
N LEU A 12 -10.96 -26.86 9.34
CA LEU A 12 -10.74 -27.23 7.95
C LEU A 12 -10.67 -25.97 7.08
N ILE A 13 -9.72 -25.93 6.14
CA ILE A 13 -9.63 -24.85 5.15
C ILE A 13 -10.42 -25.30 3.92
N ASP A 14 -11.72 -25.02 3.91
CA ASP A 14 -12.67 -25.44 2.87
C ASP A 14 -13.34 -24.28 2.12
N SER A 15 -13.04 -23.03 2.50
CA SER A 15 -13.57 -21.82 1.88
C SER A 15 -12.46 -20.92 1.34
N LYS A 16 -12.78 -20.12 0.32
CA LYS A 16 -11.85 -19.14 -0.27
C LYS A 16 -11.47 -18.05 0.75
N GLU A 17 -12.43 -17.65 1.58
CA GLU A 17 -12.25 -16.64 2.61
C GLU A 17 -11.23 -17.11 3.66
N ILE A 18 -11.37 -18.36 4.14
CA ILE A 18 -10.43 -18.95 5.08
C ILE A 18 -9.04 -19.08 4.44
N LEU A 19 -8.97 -19.53 3.19
CA LEU A 19 -7.72 -19.64 2.45
C LEU A 19 -7.02 -18.27 2.34
N ASN A 20 -7.74 -17.23 1.91
CA ASN A 20 -7.20 -15.88 1.76
C ASN A 20 -6.67 -15.33 3.09
N ALA A 21 -7.40 -15.55 4.19
CA ALA A 21 -6.94 -15.14 5.52
C ALA A 21 -5.63 -15.84 5.92
N LYS A 22 -5.46 -17.13 5.58
CA LYS A 22 -4.20 -17.86 5.83
C LYS A 22 -3.06 -17.37 4.94
N LEU A 23 -3.33 -16.94 3.72
CA LEU A 23 -2.32 -16.35 2.83
C LEU A 23 -1.84 -15.00 3.31
N GLU A 24 -2.75 -14.15 3.77
CA GLU A 24 -2.40 -12.87 4.38
C GLU A 24 -1.56 -13.07 5.66
N MET A 25 -1.91 -14.08 6.46
CA MET A 25 -1.12 -14.47 7.64
C MET A 25 0.30 -14.90 7.24
N ILE A 26 0.45 -15.75 6.22
CA ILE A 26 1.76 -16.19 5.73
C ILE A 26 2.58 -15.00 5.20
N GLY A 27 1.96 -14.12 4.42
CA GLY A 27 2.62 -12.90 3.93
C GLY A 27 3.15 -12.05 5.08
N SER A 28 2.32 -11.82 6.10
CA SER A 28 2.72 -11.05 7.29
C SER A 28 3.86 -11.73 8.06
N LEU A 29 3.85 -13.06 8.19
CA LEU A 29 4.94 -13.81 8.83
C LEU A 29 6.26 -13.70 8.08
N MET A 30 6.22 -13.68 6.74
CA MET A 30 7.42 -13.45 5.93
C MET A 30 8.02 -12.06 6.17
N GLU A 31 7.19 -11.02 6.28
CA GLU A 31 7.67 -9.67 6.58
C GLU A 31 8.23 -9.57 8.02
N ILE A 32 7.58 -10.22 9.00
CA ILE A 32 8.07 -10.28 10.38
C ILE A 32 9.42 -11.00 10.47
N GLN A 33 9.60 -12.08 9.70
CA GLN A 33 10.89 -12.80 9.68
C GLN A 33 12.02 -11.91 9.16
N ILE A 34 11.74 -11.09 8.15
CA ILE A 34 12.71 -10.12 7.63
C ILE A 34 13.02 -9.06 8.69
N ALA A 35 12.00 -8.49 9.32
CA ALA A 35 12.19 -7.53 10.41
C ALA A 35 13.04 -8.12 11.55
N TYR A 36 12.77 -9.36 11.95
CA TYR A 36 13.53 -10.06 12.99
C TYR A 36 14.99 -10.30 12.57
N SER A 37 15.23 -10.65 11.30
CA SER A 37 16.60 -10.80 10.77
C SER A 37 17.39 -9.48 10.78
N MET A 38 16.69 -8.33 10.66
CA MET A 38 17.30 -7.00 10.80
C MET A 38 17.58 -6.66 12.27
N MET A 39 16.84 -7.24 13.21
CA MET A 39 17.05 -6.99 14.65
C MET A 39 18.23 -7.77 15.23
N ASP A 40 18.87 -8.69 14.49
CA ASP A 40 20.03 -9.42 15.01
C ASP A 40 21.17 -8.44 15.36
N ASN A 41 21.53 -8.41 16.65
CA ASN A 41 22.33 -7.36 17.30
C ASN A 41 23.84 -7.60 17.23
N LYS A 42 24.29 -8.61 16.47
CA LYS A 42 25.73 -8.92 16.35
C LYS A 42 26.59 -7.72 15.91
N THR A 43 25.99 -6.73 15.26
CA THR A 43 26.67 -5.52 14.77
C THR A 43 26.67 -4.32 15.72
N SER A 44 25.86 -4.29 16.78
CA SER A 44 25.71 -3.07 17.62
C SER A 44 26.86 -2.86 18.61
N GLU A 45 27.49 -3.93 19.09
CA GLU A 45 28.61 -3.82 20.06
C GLU A 45 29.92 -3.34 19.40
N GLU A 46 30.09 -3.55 18.09
CA GLU A 46 31.35 -3.24 17.38
C GLU A 46 31.43 -1.79 16.87
N CYS A 47 30.30 -1.08 16.73
CA CYS A 47 30.26 0.19 15.98
C CYS A 47 30.13 1.46 16.85
N GLY A 48 29.85 1.34 18.15
CA GLY A 48 29.70 2.48 19.08
C GLY A 48 28.53 3.42 18.78
N LEU A 49 27.64 3.06 17.86
CA LEU A 49 26.44 3.82 17.48
C LEU A 49 25.29 3.57 18.45
N HIS A 50 24.36 4.53 18.55
CA HIS A 50 23.12 4.31 19.30
C HIS A 50 22.30 3.18 18.66
N PRO A 51 21.62 2.32 19.45
CA PRO A 51 20.84 1.19 18.90
C PRO A 51 19.77 1.62 17.89
N LEU A 52 19.10 2.76 18.13
CA LEU A 52 18.11 3.29 17.19
C LEU A 52 18.72 3.65 15.83
N ASP A 53 19.91 4.26 15.82
CA ASP A 53 20.61 4.60 14.58
C ASP A 53 21.00 3.33 13.82
N THR A 54 21.45 2.30 14.54
CA THR A 54 21.75 0.99 13.95
C THR A 54 20.52 0.39 13.27
N HIS A 55 19.36 0.41 13.93
CA HIS A 55 18.11 -0.07 13.31
C HIS A 55 17.67 0.80 12.13
N TYR A 56 17.81 2.12 12.24
CA TYR A 56 17.50 3.05 11.16
C TYR A 56 18.36 2.79 9.91
N PHE A 57 19.67 2.63 10.06
CA PHE A 57 20.56 2.32 8.94
C PHE A 57 20.23 0.97 8.27
N LYS A 58 19.78 -0.01 9.05
CA LYS A 58 19.32 -1.31 8.51
C LYS A 58 18.05 -1.18 7.66
N LEU A 59 17.24 -0.14 7.85
CA LEU A 59 16.11 0.15 6.95
C LEU A 59 16.58 0.60 5.56
N ASN A 60 17.83 1.04 5.39
CA ASN A 60 18.38 1.46 4.10
C ASN A 60 17.46 2.43 3.32
N CYS A 61 16.80 3.32 4.08
CA CYS A 61 15.80 4.26 3.61
C CYS A 61 15.96 5.54 4.40
N ALA A 62 16.15 6.67 3.70
CA ALA A 62 16.10 7.97 4.34
C ALA A 62 14.63 8.31 4.66
N ILE A 63 14.37 8.76 5.88
CA ILE A 63 13.05 9.12 6.38
C ILE A 63 13.17 10.49 7.03
N ASP A 64 12.60 11.51 6.40
CA ASP A 64 12.62 12.89 6.88
C ASP A 64 11.20 13.33 7.23
N VAL A 65 11.04 14.08 8.33
CA VAL A 65 9.74 14.63 8.71
C VAL A 65 9.31 15.68 7.68
N LEU A 66 8.06 15.59 7.23
CA LEU A 66 7.44 16.62 6.39
C LEU A 66 6.65 17.57 7.29
N GLU A 67 7.17 18.77 7.45
CA GLU A 67 6.56 19.82 8.27
C GLU A 67 5.17 20.22 7.76
N SER A 68 4.30 20.61 8.70
CA SER A 68 2.88 20.85 8.42
C SER A 68 2.59 22.13 7.63
N ASP A 69 3.53 23.08 7.61
CA ASP A 69 3.44 24.31 6.84
C ASP A 69 3.77 24.13 5.35
N MET A 70 4.31 22.97 4.97
CA MET A 70 4.69 22.65 3.61
C MET A 70 3.46 22.39 2.73
N ASN A 71 3.49 22.90 1.49
CA ASN A 71 2.43 22.67 0.52
C ASN A 71 2.16 21.17 0.26
N GLU A 72 3.22 20.34 0.26
CA GLU A 72 3.09 18.89 0.12
C GLU A 72 2.25 18.25 1.25
N PHE A 73 2.38 18.74 2.49
CA PHE A 73 1.60 18.26 3.62
C PHE A 73 0.10 18.58 3.43
N ASN A 74 -0.22 19.80 3.01
CA ASN A 74 -1.59 20.22 2.76
C ASN A 74 -2.26 19.39 1.66
N ILE A 75 -1.52 19.05 0.59
CA ILE A 75 -2.01 18.16 -0.47
C ILE A 75 -2.35 16.77 0.11
N ILE A 76 -1.47 16.21 0.93
CA ILE A 76 -1.69 14.89 1.55
C ILE A 76 -2.88 14.93 2.51
N GLN A 77 -2.99 15.99 3.32
CA GLN A 77 -4.11 16.19 4.22
C GLN A 77 -5.43 16.28 3.47
N GLN A 78 -5.49 17.08 2.40
CA GLN A 78 -6.68 17.19 1.56
C GLN A 78 -7.01 15.84 0.89
N TYR A 79 -5.99 15.10 0.47
CA TYR A 79 -6.15 13.79 -0.14
C TYR A 79 -6.78 12.79 0.83
N ILE A 80 -6.35 12.78 2.09
CA ILE A 80 -6.96 11.94 3.14
C ILE A 80 -8.41 12.35 3.41
N ILE A 81 -8.67 13.65 3.57
CA ILE A 81 -10.01 14.17 3.88
C ILE A 81 -11.00 13.82 2.76
N ASN A 82 -10.63 14.10 1.51
CA ASN A 82 -11.56 13.95 0.39
C ASN A 82 -11.82 12.48 0.05
N THR A 83 -10.81 11.63 0.13
CA THR A 83 -10.91 10.26 -0.40
C THR A 83 -11.21 9.21 0.67
N HIS A 84 -11.81 9.65 1.77
CA HIS A 84 -12.43 8.74 2.74
C HIS A 84 -13.79 8.29 2.23
N ALA A 85 -13.89 7.02 1.90
CA ALA A 85 -15.07 6.45 1.29
C ALA A 85 -16.28 6.39 2.25
N GLU A 86 -17.48 6.75 1.76
CA GLU A 86 -18.72 6.76 2.55
C GLU A 86 -19.09 5.39 3.13
N THR A 87 -18.79 4.29 2.42
CA THR A 87 -19.09 2.93 2.93
C THR A 87 -18.11 2.46 4.01
N HIS A 88 -17.03 3.21 4.27
CA HIS A 88 -16.04 2.93 5.32
C HIS A 88 -16.24 3.88 6.51
N SER A 89 -17.48 4.04 6.94
CA SER A 89 -17.89 4.99 7.99
C SER A 89 -17.69 4.47 9.41
N SER A 90 -17.14 3.28 9.62
CA SER A 90 -16.87 2.72 10.96
C SER A 90 -15.73 3.44 11.70
N TYR A 91 -14.90 4.20 10.99
CA TYR A 91 -13.83 5.01 11.55
C TYR A 91 -13.61 6.28 10.73
N SER A 92 -12.94 7.26 11.33
CA SER A 92 -12.30 8.38 10.64
C SER A 92 -10.79 8.33 10.83
N LEU A 93 -10.04 9.04 9.97
CA LEU A 93 -8.59 9.09 10.02
C LEU A 93 -8.11 10.48 10.44
N SER A 94 -7.16 10.54 11.38
CA SER A 94 -6.44 11.75 11.72
C SER A 94 -4.95 11.57 11.47
N ILE A 95 -4.32 12.54 10.79
CA ILE A 95 -2.88 12.51 10.55
C ILE A 95 -2.15 12.78 11.87
N LYS A 96 -1.15 11.96 12.17
CA LYS A 96 -0.17 12.22 13.24
C LYS A 96 1.08 12.84 12.67
N ASP A 97 1.73 12.10 11.77
CA ASP A 97 3.04 12.44 11.24
C ASP A 97 3.05 12.10 9.76
N VAL A 98 3.71 12.93 8.96
CA VAL A 98 3.99 12.65 7.55
C VAL A 98 5.49 12.65 7.38
N PHE A 99 6.01 11.64 6.69
CA PHE A 99 7.41 11.49 6.40
C PHE A 99 7.65 11.41 4.90
N LYS A 100 8.67 12.10 4.41
CA LYS A 100 9.23 11.87 3.09
C LYS A 100 10.17 10.68 3.17
N VAL A 101 9.97 9.71 2.27
CA VAL A 101 10.76 8.47 2.26
C VAL A 101 11.54 8.34 0.96
N VAL A 102 12.83 8.03 1.07
CA VAL A 102 13.72 7.80 -0.06
C VAL A 102 14.50 6.52 0.16
N ARG A 103 14.04 5.45 -0.49
CA ARG A 103 14.69 4.14 -0.44
C ARG A 103 15.98 4.11 -1.26
N SER A 104 17.02 3.49 -0.72
CA SER A 104 18.28 3.31 -1.42
C SER A 104 18.11 2.47 -2.70
N GLY A 105 18.64 2.95 -3.82
CA GLY A 105 18.57 2.29 -5.13
C GLY A 105 17.21 2.36 -5.86
N GLU A 106 16.12 2.73 -5.18
CA GLU A 106 14.78 2.76 -5.77
C GLU A 106 14.66 3.80 -6.89
N GLU A 107 15.29 4.97 -6.71
CA GLU A 107 15.35 6.01 -7.73
C GLU A 107 16.02 5.52 -9.04
N LYS A 108 17.09 4.73 -8.93
CA LYS A 108 17.78 4.14 -10.08
C LYS A 108 16.89 3.10 -10.77
N ARG A 109 16.21 2.26 -9.98
CA ARG A 109 15.29 1.23 -10.47
C ARG A 109 14.06 1.82 -11.17
N PHE A 110 13.53 2.93 -10.66
CA PHE A 110 12.36 3.62 -11.21
C PHE A 110 12.69 4.48 -12.44
N LYS A 111 13.97 4.83 -12.66
CA LYS A 111 14.43 5.68 -13.77
C LYS A 111 13.87 5.33 -15.16
N PRO A 112 13.74 4.04 -15.58
CA PRO A 112 13.14 3.68 -16.87
C PRO A 112 11.68 4.12 -17.00
N PHE A 113 10.95 4.16 -15.89
CA PHE A 113 9.52 4.46 -15.83
C PHE A 113 9.21 5.94 -15.64
N LYS A 114 10.21 6.78 -15.33
CA LYS A 114 10.04 8.25 -15.22
C LYS A 114 9.52 8.92 -16.49
N LYS A 115 9.78 8.32 -17.65
CA LYS A 115 9.28 8.81 -18.95
C LYS A 115 7.92 8.21 -19.32
N LEU A 116 7.45 7.21 -18.59
CA LEU A 116 6.14 6.62 -18.81
C LEU A 116 5.07 7.66 -18.42
N HIS A 117 4.04 7.77 -19.27
CA HIS A 117 2.89 8.61 -19.01
C HIS A 117 2.00 8.01 -17.92
N ASN A 118 0.96 8.74 -17.50
CA ASN A 118 -0.02 8.28 -16.50
C ASN A 118 0.68 7.76 -15.22
N ARG A 119 1.41 8.67 -14.55
CA ARG A 119 1.97 8.39 -13.23
C ARG A 119 1.06 9.00 -12.19
N LYS A 120 0.67 8.20 -11.21
CA LYS A 120 -0.23 8.63 -10.13
C LYS A 120 0.44 8.47 -8.78
N LEU A 121 0.13 9.35 -7.86
CA LEU A 121 0.42 9.18 -6.44
C LEU A 121 -0.75 8.42 -5.82
N LEU A 122 -0.53 7.18 -5.40
CA LEU A 122 -1.61 6.29 -4.93
C LEU A 122 -1.31 5.70 -3.55
N TRP A 123 -2.39 5.37 -2.84
CA TRP A 123 -2.34 4.83 -1.48
C TRP A 123 -2.03 3.33 -1.48
N HIS A 124 -1.17 2.90 -0.56
CA HIS A 124 -0.97 1.50 -0.20
C HIS A 124 -0.98 1.36 1.32
N GLY A 125 -1.85 0.51 1.86
CA GLY A 125 -1.90 0.20 3.28
C GLY A 125 -1.44 -1.23 3.56
N SER A 126 -0.86 -1.42 4.73
CA SER A 126 -0.38 -2.71 5.19
C SER A 126 -0.32 -2.70 6.72
N ARG A 127 -0.24 -3.87 7.34
CA ARG A 127 0.00 -4.00 8.79
C ARG A 127 1.31 -3.32 9.17
N ILE A 128 1.35 -2.64 10.33
CA ILE A 128 2.56 -1.97 10.86
C ILE A 128 3.76 -2.92 10.89
N THR A 129 3.55 -4.19 11.24
CA THR A 129 4.60 -5.22 11.30
C THR A 129 5.36 -5.40 10.00
N ASN A 130 4.76 -5.05 8.87
CA ASN A 130 5.35 -5.24 7.55
C ASN A 130 6.24 -4.06 7.13
N PHE A 131 6.13 -2.90 7.78
CA PHE A 131 6.79 -1.68 7.32
C PHE A 131 8.32 -1.72 7.41
N ALA A 132 8.90 -2.42 8.37
CA ALA A 132 10.37 -2.57 8.43
C ALA A 132 10.91 -3.25 7.16
N ALA A 133 10.24 -4.29 6.68
CA ALA A 133 10.60 -4.99 5.47
C ALA A 133 10.23 -4.20 4.19
N ILE A 134 9.09 -3.51 4.18
CA ILE A 134 8.68 -2.63 3.07
C ILE A 134 9.64 -1.44 2.91
N LEU A 135 10.15 -0.87 4.00
CA LEU A 135 11.10 0.25 3.99
C LEU A 135 12.53 -0.18 3.63
N SER A 136 12.90 -1.43 3.87
CA SER A 136 14.21 -1.98 3.50
C SER A 136 14.28 -2.64 2.12
N GLN A 137 13.29 -3.43 1.73
CA GLN A 137 13.30 -4.21 0.49
C GLN A 137 12.34 -3.69 -0.59
N GLY A 138 11.28 -2.99 -0.19
CA GLY A 138 10.31 -2.34 -1.06
C GLY A 138 8.99 -3.09 -1.05
N LEU A 139 8.01 -2.58 -1.81
CA LEU A 139 6.82 -3.37 -2.09
C LEU A 139 7.20 -4.52 -3.03
N ARG A 140 6.77 -5.74 -2.67
CA ARG A 140 7.13 -6.98 -3.37
C ARG A 140 5.89 -7.63 -3.92
N ILE A 141 6.07 -8.35 -5.03
CA ILE A 141 5.04 -9.21 -5.59
C ILE A 141 5.13 -10.56 -4.87
N ALA A 142 3.97 -11.14 -4.58
CA ALA A 142 3.89 -12.46 -3.96
C ALA A 142 4.69 -13.49 -4.77
N PRO A 143 5.39 -14.42 -4.09
CA PRO A 143 6.24 -15.41 -4.74
C PRO A 143 5.42 -16.38 -5.61
N LYS A 144 6.07 -17.09 -6.54
CA LYS A 144 5.38 -17.97 -7.51
C LYS A 144 4.64 -19.11 -6.82
N GLU A 145 5.14 -19.56 -5.68
CA GLU A 145 4.63 -20.66 -4.86
C GLU A 145 3.37 -20.28 -4.08
N ALA A 146 3.14 -18.98 -3.82
CA ALA A 146 1.91 -18.54 -3.18
C ALA A 146 0.70 -18.89 -4.09
N PRO A 147 -0.40 -19.44 -3.56
CA PRO A 147 -1.58 -19.66 -4.39
C PRO A 147 -2.14 -18.34 -4.93
N VAL A 148 -2.84 -18.47 -6.05
CA VAL A 148 -3.41 -17.37 -6.82
C VAL A 148 -4.69 -16.82 -6.19
N THR A 149 -5.33 -17.64 -5.37
CA THR A 149 -6.56 -17.33 -4.65
C THR A 149 -6.34 -16.16 -3.69
N GLY A 150 -7.22 -15.15 -3.73
CA GLY A 150 -7.14 -13.96 -2.86
C GLY A 150 -6.61 -12.71 -3.55
N TYR A 151 -6.09 -12.83 -4.77
CA TYR A 151 -5.70 -11.70 -5.60
C TYR A 151 -6.73 -11.46 -6.71
N MET A 152 -7.48 -10.35 -6.62
CA MET A 152 -8.57 -10.05 -7.55
C MET A 152 -8.10 -9.94 -9.01
N PHE A 153 -6.87 -9.46 -9.21
CA PHE A 153 -6.23 -9.22 -10.51
C PHE A 153 -4.89 -9.95 -10.66
N GLY A 154 -4.72 -11.07 -9.95
CA GLY A 154 -3.46 -11.81 -9.93
C GLY A 154 -2.36 -11.16 -9.10
N LYS A 155 -1.16 -11.75 -9.12
CA LYS A 155 -0.06 -11.36 -8.22
C LYS A 155 0.60 -10.07 -8.72
N GLY A 156 0.33 -8.97 -8.04
CA GLY A 156 0.93 -7.67 -8.30
C GLY A 156 0.97 -6.82 -7.03
N ILE A 157 1.44 -5.59 -7.16
CA ILE A 157 1.39 -4.60 -6.09
C ILE A 157 0.11 -3.79 -6.26
N TYR A 158 -0.75 -3.84 -5.24
CA TYR A 158 -2.07 -3.22 -5.26
C TYR A 158 -2.04 -1.83 -4.61
N PHE A 159 -2.72 -0.90 -5.26
CA PHE A 159 -2.90 0.47 -4.81
C PHE A 159 -4.36 0.89 -4.96
N ALA A 160 -4.76 1.91 -4.20
CA ALA A 160 -6.06 2.56 -4.32
C ALA A 160 -5.90 4.08 -4.45
N ASP A 161 -6.87 4.71 -5.09
CA ASP A 161 -7.01 6.17 -5.11
C ASP A 161 -7.85 6.69 -3.93
N MET A 162 -8.49 5.79 -3.16
CA MET A 162 -9.24 6.10 -1.95
C MET A 162 -8.43 5.71 -0.70
N VAL A 163 -8.18 6.68 0.20
CA VAL A 163 -7.38 6.43 1.42
C VAL A 163 -8.00 5.33 2.28
N SER A 164 -9.31 5.34 2.51
CA SER A 164 -9.96 4.41 3.45
C SER A 164 -9.94 2.97 2.95
N LYS A 165 -9.91 2.77 1.63
CA LYS A 165 -9.73 1.43 1.04
C LYS A 165 -8.36 0.87 1.39
N SER A 166 -7.30 1.65 1.23
CA SER A 166 -5.95 1.25 1.64
C SER A 166 -5.82 1.14 3.16
N ALA A 167 -6.46 2.03 3.93
CA ALA A 167 -6.43 2.03 5.39
C ALA A 167 -7.00 0.76 6.01
N ASN A 168 -7.97 0.09 5.39
CA ASN A 168 -8.48 -1.20 5.87
C ASN A 168 -7.38 -2.28 5.94
N TYR A 169 -6.35 -2.20 5.11
CA TYR A 169 -5.21 -3.14 5.14
C TYR A 169 -4.22 -2.88 6.29
N CYS A 170 -4.37 -1.77 7.02
CA CYS A 170 -3.59 -1.52 8.24
C CYS A 170 -3.98 -2.46 9.39
N MET A 171 -5.19 -3.04 9.33
CA MET A 171 -5.75 -3.91 10.38
C MET A 171 -5.73 -3.25 11.78
N ALA A 172 -6.01 -1.94 11.83
CA ALA A 172 -6.13 -1.20 13.08
C ALA A 172 -7.36 -1.65 13.89
N SER A 173 -7.32 -1.46 15.20
CA SER A 173 -8.39 -1.81 16.13
C SER A 173 -8.47 -0.83 17.29
N HIS A 174 -9.50 -0.90 18.14
CA HIS A 174 -9.63 -0.06 19.34
C HIS A 174 -8.41 -0.12 20.27
N GLY A 175 -7.79 -1.30 20.41
CA GLY A 175 -6.60 -1.49 21.26
C GLY A 175 -5.27 -1.13 20.58
N ASN A 176 -5.27 -0.95 19.26
CA ASN A 176 -4.11 -0.55 18.48
C ASN A 176 -4.60 0.24 17.26
N ASN A 177 -4.84 1.53 17.48
CA ASN A 177 -5.52 2.39 16.52
C ASN A 177 -4.56 3.22 15.67
N THR A 178 -3.25 3.11 15.86
CA THR A 178 -2.28 3.74 14.96
C THR A 178 -2.08 2.84 13.73
N GLY A 179 -2.02 3.45 12.55
CA GLY A 179 -1.67 2.78 11.30
C GLY A 179 -0.66 3.56 10.48
N LEU A 180 -0.07 2.87 9.52
CA LEU A 180 0.89 3.42 8.57
C LEU A 180 0.37 3.20 7.16
N LEU A 181 0.40 4.27 6.36
CA LEU A 181 -0.01 4.29 4.96
C LEU A 181 1.14 4.80 4.10
N LEU A 182 1.29 4.26 2.90
CA LEU A 182 2.22 4.75 1.90
C LEU A 182 1.48 5.54 0.83
N LEU A 183 2.11 6.61 0.38
CA LEU A 183 1.86 7.21 -0.93
C LEU A 183 3.04 6.90 -1.84
N CYS A 184 2.73 6.23 -2.94
CA CYS A 184 3.73 5.79 -3.91
C CYS A 184 3.48 6.48 -5.25
N GLU A 185 4.56 6.95 -5.90
CA GLU A 185 4.54 7.28 -7.32
C GLU A 185 4.52 5.96 -8.10
N VAL A 186 3.39 5.70 -8.75
CA VAL A 186 3.14 4.47 -9.51
C VAL A 186 3.08 4.81 -10.99
N ALA A 187 3.96 4.21 -11.78
CA ALA A 187 4.00 4.41 -13.22
C ALA A 187 3.05 3.43 -13.92
N LEU A 188 1.81 3.88 -14.17
CA LEU A 188 0.74 3.03 -14.70
C LEU A 188 0.81 2.89 -16.22
N GLY A 189 1.16 3.95 -16.94
CA GLY A 189 1.14 3.96 -18.42
C GLY A 189 -0.21 3.52 -18.99
N ASN A 190 -0.17 2.76 -20.08
CA ASN A 190 -1.35 2.13 -20.65
C ASN A 190 -1.91 1.05 -19.71
N MET A 191 -3.08 1.31 -19.13
CA MET A 191 -3.75 0.37 -18.23
C MET A 191 -4.67 -0.57 -19.02
N VAL A 192 -4.75 -1.84 -18.61
CA VAL A 192 -5.89 -2.71 -18.95
C VAL A 192 -6.98 -2.51 -17.88
N GLU A 193 -8.23 -2.42 -18.30
CA GLU A 193 -9.34 -2.12 -17.41
C GLU A 193 -10.27 -3.33 -17.27
N TYR A 194 -10.64 -3.65 -16.03
CA TYR A 194 -11.56 -4.74 -15.72
C TYR A 194 -12.67 -4.27 -14.79
N LYS A 195 -13.88 -4.78 -15.03
CA LYS A 195 -15.08 -4.50 -14.22
C LYS A 195 -15.39 -5.59 -13.19
N ALA A 196 -14.70 -6.71 -13.26
CA ALA A 196 -14.84 -7.83 -12.33
C ALA A 196 -13.47 -8.46 -12.08
N SER A 197 -13.38 -9.31 -11.05
CA SER A 197 -12.16 -10.06 -10.77
C SER A 197 -11.72 -10.87 -11.99
N GLU A 198 -10.49 -10.66 -12.44
CA GLU A 198 -9.90 -11.39 -13.55
C GLU A 198 -8.51 -11.83 -13.14
N TYR A 199 -8.23 -13.13 -13.13
CA TYR A 199 -6.90 -13.61 -12.79
C TYR A 199 -5.93 -13.37 -13.95
N ILE A 200 -4.97 -12.45 -13.76
CA ILE A 200 -4.00 -12.06 -14.78
C ILE A 200 -2.61 -12.56 -14.38
N GLU A 201 -2.04 -13.44 -15.19
CA GLU A 201 -0.63 -13.83 -15.07
C GLU A 201 0.28 -12.93 -15.89
N LYS A 202 -0.23 -12.45 -17.04
CA LYS A 202 0.52 -11.64 -17.98
C LYS A 202 -0.39 -10.57 -18.58
N LEU A 203 0.10 -9.33 -18.58
CA LEU A 203 -0.61 -8.22 -19.18
C LEU A 203 -0.73 -8.39 -20.71
N PRO A 204 -1.83 -7.92 -21.32
CA PRO A 204 -1.94 -7.84 -22.77
C PRO A 204 -0.80 -7.02 -23.40
N PRO A 205 -0.40 -7.29 -24.66
CA PRO A 205 0.64 -6.52 -25.33
C PRO A 205 0.38 -5.01 -25.30
N GLY A 206 1.41 -4.23 -24.95
CA GLY A 206 1.33 -2.76 -24.88
C GLY A 206 0.65 -2.20 -23.63
N LYS A 207 0.23 -3.05 -22.69
CA LYS A 207 -0.26 -2.65 -21.35
C LYS A 207 0.85 -2.77 -20.31
N HIS A 208 0.86 -1.83 -19.35
CA HIS A 208 1.89 -1.76 -18.30
C HIS A 208 1.32 -1.97 -16.89
N SER A 209 0.01 -1.82 -16.71
CA SER A 209 -0.67 -2.04 -15.44
C SER A 209 -2.11 -2.48 -15.66
N CYS A 210 -2.76 -2.90 -14.58
CA CYS A 210 -4.18 -3.24 -14.53
C CYS A 210 -4.93 -2.23 -13.65
N MET A 211 -6.16 -1.90 -14.04
CA MET A 211 -7.09 -1.10 -13.26
C MET A 211 -8.40 -1.87 -13.07
N GLY A 212 -8.75 -2.13 -11.82
CA GLY A 212 -10.11 -2.54 -11.45
C GLY A 212 -10.98 -1.29 -11.37
N ILE A 213 -12.02 -1.19 -12.18
CA ILE A 213 -12.88 0.01 -12.22
C ILE A 213 -13.93 -0.07 -11.13
N GLY A 214 -13.93 0.87 -10.19
CA GLY A 214 -14.95 1.02 -9.15
C GLY A 214 -16.19 1.78 -9.60
N ARG A 215 -17.28 1.66 -8.82
CA ARG A 215 -18.49 2.51 -8.95
C ARG A 215 -18.24 3.95 -8.52
N THR A 216 -17.26 4.16 -7.66
CA THR A 216 -16.89 5.47 -7.13
C THR A 216 -15.41 5.73 -7.38
N LYS A 217 -15.08 6.95 -7.80
CA LYS A 217 -13.71 7.42 -8.06
C LYS A 217 -13.56 8.88 -7.60
N PRO A 218 -12.36 9.34 -7.22
CA PRO A 218 -12.10 10.77 -7.04
C PRO A 218 -12.44 11.56 -8.31
N ASP A 219 -13.03 12.75 -8.17
CA ASP A 219 -13.34 13.62 -9.31
C ASP A 219 -12.05 14.00 -10.08
N PRO A 220 -11.88 13.56 -11.35
CA PRO A 220 -10.70 13.89 -12.13
C PRO A 220 -10.51 15.39 -12.33
N ALA A 221 -11.58 16.19 -12.34
CA ALA A 221 -11.50 17.64 -12.55
C ALA A 221 -10.82 18.38 -11.38
N GLN A 222 -10.74 17.75 -10.22
CA GLN A 222 -10.12 18.30 -9.01
C GLN A 222 -8.74 17.70 -8.73
N SER A 223 -8.19 16.92 -9.68
CA SER A 223 -6.86 16.32 -9.52
C SER A 223 -5.77 17.40 -9.53
N LEU A 224 -4.79 17.25 -8.66
CA LEU A 224 -3.59 18.08 -8.67
C LEU A 224 -2.44 17.33 -9.34
N PHE A 225 -1.43 18.07 -9.78
CA PHE A 225 -0.22 17.49 -10.36
C PHE A 225 1.01 17.95 -9.59
N ILE A 226 1.80 16.99 -9.11
CA ILE A 226 3.13 17.23 -8.56
C ILE A 226 4.13 17.20 -9.72
N GLU A 227 4.98 18.24 -9.81
CA GLU A 227 6.00 18.39 -10.86
C GLU A 227 5.42 18.28 -12.29
N ASP A 228 4.15 18.68 -12.48
CA ASP A 228 3.36 18.61 -13.74
C ASP A 228 3.28 17.23 -14.40
N LYS A 229 3.62 16.16 -13.68
CA LYS A 229 3.72 14.80 -14.26
C LYS A 229 3.13 13.70 -13.39
N ILE A 230 2.97 13.94 -12.10
CA ILE A 230 2.44 12.96 -11.16
C ILE A 230 1.06 13.45 -10.74
N GLU A 231 0.02 12.77 -11.20
CA GLU A 231 -1.35 13.08 -10.82
C GLU A 231 -1.61 12.63 -9.37
N VAL A 232 -2.22 13.50 -8.58
CA VAL A 232 -2.72 13.23 -7.24
C VAL A 232 -4.26 13.26 -7.31
N PRO A 233 -4.93 12.11 -7.40
CA PRO A 233 -6.38 12.04 -7.58
C PRO A 233 -7.09 12.27 -6.24
N LEU A 234 -7.04 13.51 -5.76
CA LEU A 234 -7.57 13.93 -4.46
C LEU A 234 -8.96 14.57 -4.51
N GLY A 235 -9.62 14.52 -5.67
CA GLY A 235 -10.96 15.08 -5.85
C GLY A 235 -11.99 14.44 -4.94
N ILE A 236 -13.04 15.21 -4.64
CA ILE A 236 -14.20 14.67 -3.91
C ILE A 236 -14.77 13.48 -4.72
N PRO A 237 -15.05 12.32 -4.09
CA PRO A 237 -15.51 11.15 -4.79
C PRO A 237 -16.84 11.36 -5.52
N ILE A 238 -16.90 10.91 -6.78
CA ILE A 238 -18.08 10.93 -7.63
C ILE A 238 -18.39 9.53 -8.15
N SER A 239 -19.62 9.33 -8.62
CA SER A 239 -19.97 8.13 -9.38
C SER A 239 -19.12 8.03 -10.66
N SER A 240 -18.62 6.83 -10.93
CA SER A 240 -17.92 6.53 -12.19
C SER A 240 -18.87 6.37 -13.38
N ASN A 241 -20.19 6.34 -13.13
CA ASN A 241 -21.26 6.03 -14.09
C ASN A 241 -21.15 4.62 -14.71
N ILE A 242 -20.38 3.73 -14.09
CA ILE A 242 -20.22 2.33 -14.51
C ILE A 242 -20.94 1.47 -13.46
N ASN A 243 -22.16 1.04 -13.81
CA ASN A 243 -23.01 0.26 -12.90
C ASN A 243 -22.73 -1.25 -12.98
N ASP A 244 -22.14 -1.72 -14.09
CA ASP A 244 -21.83 -3.12 -14.38
C ASP A 244 -20.44 -3.55 -13.88
N THR A 245 -20.01 -2.98 -12.75
CA THR A 245 -18.79 -3.40 -12.04
C THR A 245 -19.09 -4.03 -10.68
N SER A 246 -18.29 -5.03 -10.33
CA SER A 246 -18.30 -5.68 -9.01
C SER A 246 -17.49 -4.94 -7.95
N LEU A 247 -16.76 -3.88 -8.32
CA LEU A 247 -15.91 -3.12 -7.42
C LEU A 247 -16.60 -1.83 -6.97
N LEU A 248 -16.54 -1.52 -5.67
CA LEU A 248 -17.05 -0.24 -5.15
C LEU A 248 -16.10 0.93 -5.49
N TYR A 249 -14.80 0.71 -5.38
CA TYR A 249 -13.75 1.71 -5.59
C TYR A 249 -12.66 1.15 -6.49
N ASN A 250 -11.90 2.02 -7.15
CA ASN A 250 -10.84 1.62 -8.05
C ASN A 250 -9.74 0.79 -7.36
N GLU A 251 -9.02 0.01 -8.15
CA GLU A 251 -7.75 -0.62 -7.80
C GLU A 251 -6.76 -0.44 -8.92
N PHE A 252 -5.50 -0.21 -8.57
CA PHE A 252 -4.40 -0.10 -9.53
C PHE A 252 -3.35 -1.14 -9.19
N ILE A 253 -2.97 -1.94 -10.19
CA ILE A 253 -2.09 -3.09 -10.00
C ILE A 253 -0.94 -2.99 -10.99
N VAL A 254 0.28 -3.06 -10.46
CA VAL A 254 1.51 -3.19 -11.27
C VAL A 254 2.15 -4.54 -11.03
N TYR A 255 2.75 -5.09 -12.09
CA TYR A 255 3.33 -6.43 -12.10
C TYR A 255 4.87 -6.40 -12.22
N ASP A 256 5.47 -5.21 -12.14
CA ASP A 256 6.90 -4.99 -11.99
C ASP A 256 7.15 -4.07 -10.79
N ILE A 257 7.96 -4.54 -9.84
CA ILE A 257 8.37 -3.78 -8.65
C ILE A 257 9.08 -2.46 -8.99
N SER A 258 9.62 -2.35 -10.21
CA SER A 258 10.34 -1.19 -10.71
C SER A 258 9.41 -0.05 -11.14
N GLN A 259 8.10 -0.32 -11.30
CA GLN A 259 7.07 0.68 -11.58
C GLN A 259 6.63 1.47 -10.34
N VAL A 260 7.21 1.18 -9.17
CA VAL A 260 6.83 1.80 -7.91
C VAL A 260 8.02 2.53 -7.31
N LYS A 261 7.75 3.75 -6.84
CA LYS A 261 8.66 4.54 -6.01
C LYS A 261 7.88 5.07 -4.81
N LEU A 262 8.36 4.77 -3.59
CA LEU A 262 7.78 5.34 -2.38
C LEU A 262 8.09 6.85 -2.34
N ARG A 263 7.12 7.66 -1.93
CA ARG A 263 7.29 9.11 -1.80
C ARG A 263 7.03 9.56 -0.37
N TYR A 264 5.93 9.09 0.23
CA TYR A 264 5.55 9.47 1.59
C TYR A 264 5.12 8.26 2.41
N LEU A 265 5.44 8.31 3.70
CA LEU A 265 4.91 7.45 4.75
C LEU A 265 4.04 8.33 5.65
N VAL A 266 2.77 7.97 5.81
CA VAL A 266 1.80 8.72 6.59
C VAL A 266 1.37 7.89 7.78
N LYS A 267 1.62 8.42 8.98
CA LYS A 267 1.16 7.83 10.22
C LYS A 267 -0.16 8.47 10.61
N VAL A 268 -1.17 7.63 10.81
CA VAL A 268 -2.54 8.05 11.10
C VAL A 268 -3.06 7.36 12.35
N ASP A 269 -3.98 8.01 13.05
CA ASP A 269 -4.84 7.38 14.04
C ASP A 269 -6.20 7.07 13.42
N PHE A 270 -6.71 5.88 13.73
CA PHE A 270 -8.05 5.43 13.44
C PHE A 270 -8.94 5.82 14.63
N ASN A 271 -9.89 6.71 14.39
CA ASN A 271 -10.89 7.09 15.37
C ASN A 271 -12.17 6.30 15.07
N PHE A 272 -12.31 5.15 15.72
CA PHE A 272 -13.46 4.27 15.57
C PHE A 272 -14.69 4.85 16.27
N ASN A 273 -15.86 4.65 15.68
CA ASN A 273 -17.08 5.32 16.13
C ASN A 273 -17.74 4.67 17.37
N TYR A 274 -17.31 3.48 17.83
CA TYR A 274 -17.86 2.76 18.99
C TYR A 274 -16.88 1.76 19.61
#